data_AF-A0A656AWT7-F1
#
_entry.id   AF-A0A656AWT7-F1
#
_cell.length_a   1.000
_cell.length_b   1.000
_cell.length_c   1.000
_cell.angle_alpha   90.00
_cell.angle_beta   90.00
_cell.angle_gamma   90.00
#
_symmetry.space_group_name_H-M   'P 1'
#
loop_
_entity.id
_entity.type
_entity.pdbx_description
1 polymer ?
#
loop_
_entity_poly.entity_id
_entity_poly.type
_entity_poly.pdbx_seq_one_letter_code
_entity_poly.pdbx_strand_id
1 'polypeptide(L)' 'MDPSILYAPAPRIREEVASILAGFGQGGTGHVFNLGHGIHLDVPPENAGVFVEAVHELSKPYHP' A
#
# COMPACT_ATOMS: atom_id res chain seq x y z
N MET A 1 -4.93 1.44 4.75
CA MET A 1 -4.04 0.43 5.38
C MET A 1 -3.69 0.86 6.81
N ASP A 2 -3.57 -0.07 7.76
CA ASP A 2 -3.09 0.24 9.12
C ASP A 2 -1.59 0.64 9.07
N PRO A 3 -1.16 1.77 9.68
CA PRO A 3 0.25 2.19 9.67
C PRO A 3 1.23 1.16 10.23
N SER A 4 0.79 0.32 11.17
CA SER A 4 1.62 -0.71 11.81
C SER A 4 2.11 -1.79 10.84
N ILE A 5 1.46 -1.95 9.69
CA ILE A 5 1.92 -2.84 8.62
C ILE A 5 3.32 -2.45 8.12
N LEU A 6 3.70 -1.18 8.22
CA LEU A 6 5.01 -0.70 7.78
C LEU A 6 6.17 -1.15 8.69
N TYR A 7 5.90 -1.85 9.80
CA TYR A 7 6.94 -2.54 10.58
C TYR A 7 7.26 -3.95 10.05
N ALA A 8 6.42 -4.50 9.17
CA ALA A 8 6.61 -5.83 8.63
C ALA A 8 7.72 -5.87 7.55
N PRO A 9 8.27 -7.06 7.24
CA PRO A 9 9.16 -7.22 6.09
C PRO A 9 8.50 -6.81 4.78
N ALA A 10 9.31 -6.34 3.81
CA ALA A 10 8.83 -5.85 2.51
C ALA A 10 7.81 -6.75 1.79
N PRO A 11 7.95 -8.10 1.76
CA PRO A 11 6.94 -8.97 1.16
C PRO A 11 5.55 -8.81 1.79
N ARG A 12 5.47 -8.68 3.12
CA ARG A 12 4.19 -8.55 3.82
C ARG A 12 3.52 -7.20 3.57
N ILE A 13 4.30 -6.13 3.45
CA ILE A 13 3.80 -4.79 3.07
C ILE A 13 3.16 -4.87 1.67
N ARG A 14 3.85 -5.49 0.71
CA ARG A 14 3.37 -5.66 -0.67
C ARG A 14 2.09 -6.50 -0.73
N GLU A 15 2.01 -7.57 0.05
CA GLU A 15 0.81 -8.41 0.17
C GLU A 15 -0.40 -7.62 0.69
N GLU A 16 -0.20 -6.75 1.70
CA GLU A 16 -1.29 -5.92 2.22
C GLU A 16 -1.78 -4.91 1.19
N VAL A 17 -0.85 -4.27 0.47
CA VAL A 17 -1.18 -3.36 -0.64
C VAL A 17 -1.98 -4.09 -1.71
N ALA A 18 -1.53 -5.28 -2.13
CA ALA A 18 -2.23 -6.10 -3.12
C ALA A 18 -3.66 -6.46 -2.66
N SER A 19 -3.81 -6.85 -1.39
CA SER A 19 -5.10 -7.20 -0.80
C SER A 19 -6.09 -6.03 -0.84
N ILE A 20 -5.65 -4.84 -0.44
CA ILE A 20 -6.50 -3.63 -0.42
C ILE A 20 -6.86 -3.20 -1.85
N LEU A 21 -5.90 -3.25 -2.80
CA LEU A 21 -6.17 -2.95 -4.21
C LEU A 21 -7.20 -3.92 -4.81
N ALA A 22 -7.07 -5.22 -4.53
CA ALA A 22 -8.03 -6.22 -4.97
C ALA A 22 -9.42 -6.01 -4.36
N GLY A 23 -9.49 -5.57 -3.09
CA GLY A 23 -10.73 -5.25 -2.41
C GLY A 23 -11.47 -4.04 -2.98
N PHE A 24 -10.76 -3.01 -3.45
CA PHE A 24 -11.37 -1.90 -4.20
C PHE A 24 -11.77 -2.35 -5.61
N GLY A 25 -10.91 -3.10 -6.27
CA GLY A 25 -11.22 -3.80 -7.51
C GLY A 25 -11.12 -2.96 -8.79
N GLN A 26 -11.78 -3.47 -9.84
CA GLN A 26 -11.70 -2.95 -11.20
C GLN A 26 -12.67 -1.77 -11.37
N GLY A 27 -12.14 -0.55 -11.24
CA GLY A 27 -12.90 0.70 -11.41
C GLY A 27 -12.17 1.79 -12.19
N GLY A 28 -10.89 1.60 -12.49
CA GLY A 28 -10.06 2.55 -13.25
C GLY A 28 -9.78 3.89 -12.56
N THR A 29 -10.61 4.36 -11.64
CA THR A 29 -10.44 5.62 -10.91
C THR A 29 -11.23 5.61 -9.60
N GLY A 30 -11.12 6.67 -8.80
CA GLY A 30 -11.87 6.85 -7.55
C GLY A 30 -11.22 6.28 -6.30
N HIS A 31 -10.00 5.72 -6.40
CA HIS A 31 -9.22 5.25 -5.26
C HIS A 31 -7.93 6.05 -5.11
N VAL A 32 -7.79 6.74 -3.98
CA VAL A 32 -6.52 7.27 -3.50
C VAL A 32 -6.08 6.38 -2.36
N PHE A 33 -5.09 5.52 -2.61
CA PHE A 33 -4.57 4.64 -1.59
C PHE A 33 -3.88 5.47 -0.49
N ASN A 34 -4.21 5.21 0.77
CA ASN A 34 -3.59 5.88 1.91
C ASN A 34 -3.48 4.97 3.14
N LEU A 35 -2.73 5.44 4.14
CA LEU A 35 -2.82 4.94 5.50
C LEU A 35 -4.13 5.40 6.14
N GLY A 36 -4.63 4.62 7.11
CA GLY A 36 -5.81 4.98 7.88
C GLY A 36 -5.55 6.04 8.95
N HIS A 37 -4.29 6.28 9.29
CA HIS A 37 -3.79 7.25 10.27
C HIS A 37 -2.39 7.72 9.86
N GLY A 38 -1.82 8.66 10.61
CA GLY A 38 -0.44 9.10 10.40
C GLY A 38 0.57 7.97 10.59
N ILE A 39 1.66 8.04 9.83
CA ILE A 39 2.81 7.14 9.99
C ILE A 39 3.45 7.34 11.37
N HIS A 40 3.86 6.25 12.01
CA HIS A 40 4.57 6.32 13.29
C HIS A 40 6.03 6.74 13.08
N LEU A 41 6.62 7.42 14.07
CA LEU A 41 8.00 7.93 13.99
C LEU A 41 9.06 6.83 13.84
N ASP A 42 8.78 5.64 14.38
CA ASP A 42 9.74 4.52 14.41
C ASP A 42 9.67 3.64 13.15
N VAL A 43 8.83 3.97 12.17
CA VAL A 43 8.77 3.20 10.92
C VAL A 43 10.08 3.41 10.15
N PRO A 44 10.76 2.33 9.72
CA PRO A 44 11.94 2.44 8.87
C PRO A 44 11.57 3.18 7.56
N PRO A 45 12.27 4.26 7.18
CA PRO A 45 11.94 5.03 5.98
C PRO A 45 11.90 4.19 4.70
N GLU A 46 12.75 3.16 4.60
CA GLU A 46 12.77 2.22 3.49
C GLU A 46 11.45 1.45 3.34
N ASN A 47 10.75 1.15 4.44
CA ASN A 47 9.47 0.45 4.40
C ASN A 47 8.35 1.36 3.89
N ALA A 48 8.42 2.67 4.16
CA ALA A 48 7.53 3.65 3.52
C ALA A 48 7.78 3.72 2.01
N GLY A 49 9.05 3.62 1.58
CA GLY A 49 9.43 3.48 0.17
C GLY A 49 8.81 2.25 -0.48
N VAL A 50 8.98 1.08 0.13
CA VAL A 50 8.38 -0.19 -0.34
C VAL A 50 6.86 -0.07 -0.49
N PHE A 51 6.19 0.57 0.47
CA PHE A 51 4.75 0.82 0.41
C PHE A 51 4.36 1.66 -0.81
N VAL A 52 5.02 2.81 -1.03
CA VAL A 52 4.74 3.69 -2.17
C VAL A 52 5.01 2.99 -3.51
N GLU A 53 6.13 2.29 -3.63
CA GLU A 53 6.47 1.52 -4.83
C GLU A 53 5.45 0.43 -5.11
N ALA A 54 5.05 -0.33 -4.08
CA ALA A 54 4.05 -1.37 -4.21
C ALA A 54 2.71 -0.83 -4.71
N VAL A 55 2.26 0.34 -4.20
CA VAL A 55 1.02 0.98 -4.65
C VAL A 55 1.11 1.32 -6.13
N HIS A 56 2.20 1.92 -6.60
CA HIS A 56 2.36 2.27 -8.02
C HIS A 56 2.52 1.06 -8.94
N GLU A 57 3.22 0.01 -8.51
CA GLU A 57 3.46 -1.18 -9.31
C GLU A 57 2.19 -2.04 -9.43
N LEU A 58 1.57 -2.34 -8.29
CA LEU A 58 0.49 -3.32 -8.17
C LEU A 58 -0.88 -2.74 -8.53
N SER A 59 -1.03 -1.41 -8.58
CA SER A 59 -2.29 -0.78 -9.01
C SER A 59 -2.47 -0.79 -10.53
N LYS A 60 -1.39 -0.82 -11.33
CA LYS A 60 -1.46 -0.71 -12.81
C LYS A 60 -2.51 -1.64 -13.46
N PRO A 61 -2.64 -2.93 -13.09
CA PRO A 61 -3.62 -3.81 -13.70
C PRO A 61 -5.10 -3.45 -13.44
N TYR A 62 -5.38 -2.50 -12.54
CA TYR A 62 -6.73 -2.01 -12.22
C TYR A 62 -7.11 -0.74 -13.00
N HIS A 63 -6.20 -0.23 -13.85
CA HIS A 63 -6.35 0.99 -14.63
C HIS A 63 -6.10 0.70 -16.12
N PRO A 64 -7.16 0.44 -16.92
CA PRO A 64 -7.04 0.18 -18.35
C PRO A 64 -6.69 1.43 -19.18
#